data_AF-A0A6P4EUY4-F1
#
_entry.id   AF-A0A6P4EUY4-F1
#
_cell.length_a   1.000
_cell.length_b   1.000
_cell.length_c   1.000
_cell.angle_alpha   90.00
_cell.angle_beta   90.00
_cell.angle_gamma   90.00
#
_symmetry.space_group_name_H-M   'P 1'
#
loop_
_entity.id
_entity.type
_entity.pdbx_description
1 polymer ?
#
loop_
_entity_poly.entity_id
_entity_poly.type
_entity_poly.pdbx_seq_one_letter_code
_entity_poly.pdbx_strand_id
1 'polypeptide(L)'
;MSVVKKAKRVGSVSKDATWKKLGFLPAFKEGKVGEAKKYRALCIHCQKCQSNTSIDRLIIHRKSCTKYREDLTEELGAKLEVDAPESMKTELSTDASDPAVTPSNIEFSTTSLLDKLLDEDESSGRNPETTLVSYLTDLDQLVVPPSDANRLQKDLIKAETEYLEAKSDYFTKMNEIAELKRTVTMLEAKKTQLEIAKLRAECE
;
A
#
# COMPACT_ATOMS: atom_id res chain seq x y z
N MET A 1 -49.70 -23.39 9.77
CA MET A 1 -49.14 -22.36 8.87
C MET A 1 -48.08 -21.59 9.65
N SER A 2 -46.80 -21.86 9.41
CA SER A 2 -45.70 -21.21 10.14
C SER A 2 -44.79 -20.50 9.14
N VAL A 3 -44.80 -19.17 9.21
CA VAL A 3 -43.98 -18.29 8.36
C VAL A 3 -42.55 -18.28 8.91
N VAL A 4 -41.67 -19.07 8.32
CA VAL A 4 -40.23 -19.05 8.62
C VAL A 4 -39.63 -17.79 7.99
N LYS A 5 -39.41 -16.78 8.83
CA LYS A 5 -38.66 -15.57 8.46
C LYS A 5 -37.21 -15.95 8.14
N LYS A 6 -36.87 -15.87 6.85
CA LYS A 6 -35.52 -16.13 6.33
C LYS A 6 -34.57 -15.05 6.85
N ALA A 7 -33.67 -15.46 7.74
CA ALA A 7 -32.65 -14.61 8.34
C ALA A 7 -31.81 -13.91 7.26
N LYS A 8 -31.76 -12.58 7.36
CA LYS A 8 -30.93 -11.70 6.52
C LYS A 8 -29.47 -11.97 6.88
N ARG A 9 -28.69 -12.47 5.90
CA ARG A 9 -27.26 -12.79 6.06
C ARG A 9 -26.48 -11.56 6.56
N VAL A 10 -26.11 -11.59 7.83
CA VAL A 10 -25.16 -10.66 8.48
C VAL A 10 -23.74 -11.06 8.04
N GLY A 11 -23.40 -10.77 6.79
CA GLY A 11 -22.06 -11.08 6.23
C GLY A 11 -21.51 -10.03 5.27
N SER A 12 -22.26 -8.95 4.99
CA SER A 12 -21.85 -7.92 4.01
C SER A 12 -21.07 -6.76 4.63
N VAL A 13 -21.10 -6.60 5.95
CA VAL A 13 -20.65 -5.35 6.61
C VAL A 13 -19.14 -5.11 6.44
N SER A 14 -18.31 -6.16 6.31
CA SER A 14 -16.85 -6.00 6.26
C SER A 14 -16.32 -5.59 4.88
N LYS A 15 -16.97 -5.99 3.78
CA LYS A 15 -16.47 -5.70 2.41
C LYS A 15 -16.81 -4.28 1.98
N ASP A 16 -18.04 -3.85 2.23
CA ASP A 16 -18.50 -2.51 1.88
C ASP A 16 -17.73 -1.43 2.65
N ALA A 17 -17.43 -1.67 3.92
CA ALA A 17 -16.59 -0.79 4.74
C ALA A 17 -15.15 -0.71 4.20
N THR A 18 -14.58 -1.84 3.75
CA THR A 18 -13.23 -1.89 3.18
C THR A 18 -13.16 -1.15 1.84
N TRP A 19 -14.18 -1.29 0.99
CA TRP A 19 -14.25 -0.56 -0.27
C TRP A 19 -14.40 0.94 -0.06
N LYS A 20 -15.22 1.35 0.92
CA LYS A 20 -15.35 2.77 1.29
C LYS A 20 -14.01 3.36 1.74
N LYS A 21 -13.22 2.64 2.55
CA LYS A 21 -11.86 3.06 2.94
C LYS A 21 -10.90 3.20 1.75
N LEU A 22 -11.14 2.46 0.67
CA LEU A 22 -10.34 2.52 -0.56
C LEU A 22 -10.86 3.54 -1.58
N GLY A 23 -11.93 4.28 -1.28
CA GLY A 23 -12.53 5.26 -2.20
C GLY A 23 -13.48 4.62 -3.23
N PHE A 24 -14.13 3.52 -2.88
CA PHE A 24 -15.09 2.82 -3.73
C PHE A 24 -16.46 2.67 -3.07
N LEU A 25 -17.51 2.84 -3.87
CA LEU A 25 -18.90 2.59 -3.46
C LEU A 25 -19.41 1.28 -4.08
N PRO A 26 -20.20 0.49 -3.36
CA PRO A 26 -20.86 -0.66 -3.95
C PRO A 26 -21.89 -0.18 -4.98
N ALA A 27 -21.71 -0.59 -6.24
CA ALA A 27 -22.64 -0.37 -7.32
C ALA A 27 -23.30 -1.70 -7.66
N PHE A 28 -24.62 -1.75 -7.54
CA PHE A 28 -25.41 -2.85 -8.06
C PHE A 28 -25.88 -2.43 -9.44
N LYS A 29 -25.43 -3.13 -10.49
CA LYS A 29 -26.12 -2.99 -11.77
C LYS A 29 -27.49 -3.65 -11.58
N GLU A 30 -28.56 -2.88 -11.71
CA GLU A 30 -29.91 -3.45 -11.82
C GLU A 30 -29.94 -4.30 -13.09
N GLY A 31 -29.78 -5.61 -12.92
CA GLY A 31 -30.06 -6.57 -13.98
C GLY A 31 -31.56 -6.60 -14.22
N LYS A 32 -31.96 -6.77 -15.48
CA LYS A 32 -33.35 -7.13 -15.83
C LYS A 32 -33.79 -8.34 -14.99
N VAL A 33 -35.09 -8.39 -14.69
CA VAL A 33 -35.76 -9.41 -13.86
C VAL A 33 -35.22 -10.81 -14.19
N GLY A 34 -34.41 -11.38 -13.29
CA GLY A 34 -33.89 -12.75 -13.40
C GLY A 34 -32.37 -12.92 -13.31
N GLU A 35 -31.57 -11.85 -13.47
CA GLU A 35 -30.10 -11.98 -13.34
C GLU A 35 -29.60 -11.83 -11.90
N ALA A 36 -28.63 -12.66 -11.52
CA ALA A 36 -27.93 -12.53 -10.24
C ALA A 36 -27.25 -11.15 -10.15
N LYS A 37 -27.56 -10.40 -9.08
CA LYS A 37 -26.98 -9.08 -8.79
C LYS A 37 -25.46 -9.17 -8.76
N LYS A 38 -24.79 -8.75 -9.84
CA LYS A 38 -23.32 -8.71 -9.91
C LYS A 38 -22.85 -7.53 -9.07
N TYR A 39 -22.18 -7.83 -7.96
CA TYR A 39 -21.51 -6.85 -7.11
C TYR A 39 -20.43 -6.14 -7.92
N ARG A 40 -20.48 -4.81 -8.01
CA ARG A 40 -19.43 -4.00 -8.62
C ARG A 40 -18.98 -2.95 -7.63
N ALA A 41 -17.74 -2.50 -7.78
CA ALA A 41 -17.20 -1.37 -7.02
C ALA A 41 -17.05 -0.18 -7.96
N LEU A 42 -17.59 0.97 -7.58
CA LEU A 42 -17.50 2.23 -8.32
C LEU A 42 -16.44 3.12 -7.67
N CYS A 43 -15.40 3.49 -8.41
CA CYS A 43 -14.42 4.45 -7.92
C CYS A 43 -15.08 5.83 -7.78
N ILE A 44 -14.93 6.49 -6.63
CA ILE A 44 -15.54 7.81 -6.38
C ILE A 44 -14.90 8.88 -7.29
N HIS A 45 -13.60 8.75 -7.58
CA HIS A 45 -12.83 9.74 -8.33
C HIS A 45 -13.06 9.67 -9.84
N CYS A 46 -13.03 8.45 -10.43
CA CYS A 46 -13.21 8.30 -11.88
C CYS A 46 -14.57 7.77 -12.31
N GLN A 47 -15.46 7.44 -11.36
CA GLN A 47 -16.78 6.85 -11.59
C GLN A 47 -16.77 5.57 -12.44
N LYS A 48 -15.59 4.96 -12.64
CA LYS A 48 -15.44 3.71 -13.39
C LYS A 48 -15.88 2.53 -12.54
N CYS A 49 -16.76 1.68 -13.09
CA CYS A 49 -17.16 0.44 -12.45
C CYS A 49 -16.10 -0.64 -12.61
N GLN A 50 -15.59 -1.15 -11.48
CA GLN A 50 -14.76 -2.33 -11.40
C GLN A 50 -15.64 -3.58 -11.32
N SER A 51 -15.52 -4.45 -12.33
CA SER A 51 -16.18 -5.76 -12.37
C SER A 51 -15.52 -6.76 -11.44
N ASN A 52 -14.20 -6.65 -11.25
CA ASN A 52 -13.46 -7.39 -10.26
C ASN A 52 -13.41 -6.59 -8.96
N THR A 53 -14.02 -7.12 -7.91
CA THR A 53 -14.15 -6.46 -6.60
C THR A 53 -13.14 -7.00 -5.57
N SER A 54 -12.08 -7.69 -6.00
CA SER A 54 -11.00 -8.08 -5.10
C SER A 54 -10.26 -6.83 -4.60
N ILE A 55 -9.84 -6.86 -3.33
CA ILE A 55 -9.18 -5.72 -2.68
C ILE A 55 -7.94 -5.30 -3.47
N ASP A 56 -7.12 -6.25 -3.93
CA ASP A 56 -5.91 -5.97 -4.70
C ASP A 56 -6.19 -5.22 -6.00
N ARG A 57 -7.26 -5.60 -6.73
CA ARG A 57 -7.63 -4.91 -7.97
C ARG A 57 -8.14 -3.50 -7.71
N LEU A 58 -8.84 -3.28 -6.60
CA LEU A 58 -9.26 -1.94 -6.18
C LEU A 58 -8.06 -1.08 -5.77
N ILE A 59 -7.07 -1.64 -5.06
CA ILE A 59 -5.82 -0.94 -4.71
C ILE A 59 -5.03 -0.56 -5.97
N ILE A 60 -4.87 -1.48 -6.93
CA ILE A 60 -4.19 -1.21 -8.20
C ILE A 60 -4.90 -0.10 -8.95
N HIS A 61 -6.23 -0.12 -9.01
CA HIS A 61 -6.99 0.95 -9.63
C HIS A 61 -6.79 2.29 -8.92
N ARG A 62 -6.85 2.33 -7.58
CA ARG A 62 -6.60 3.55 -6.82
C ARG A 62 -5.22 4.15 -7.13
N LYS A 63 -4.18 3.32 -7.21
CA LYS A 63 -2.80 3.76 -7.52
C LYS A 63 -2.63 4.29 -8.96
N SER A 64 -3.43 3.78 -9.90
CA SER A 64 -3.38 4.12 -11.34
C SER A 64 -4.48 5.09 -11.79
N CYS A 65 -5.41 5.45 -10.91
CA CYS A 65 -6.49 6.39 -11.21
C CYS A 65 -5.93 7.80 -11.30
N THR A 66 -5.95 8.39 -12.51
CA THR A 66 -5.42 9.74 -12.76
C THR A 66 -6.20 10.79 -11.98
N LYS A 67 -7.54 10.72 -12.00
CA LYS A 67 -8.42 11.61 -11.24
C LYS A 67 -8.18 11.57 -9.73
N TYR A 68 -7.85 10.38 -9.18
CA TYR A 68 -7.47 10.29 -7.78
C TYR A 68 -6.14 10.99 -7.47
N ARG A 69 -5.17 10.93 -8.39
CA ARG A 69 -3.88 11.63 -8.24
C ARG A 69 -4.04 13.15 -8.39
N GLU A 70 -4.90 13.58 -9.30
CA GLU A 70 -5.25 14.99 -9.50
C GLU A 70 -5.94 15.56 -8.25
N ASP A 71 -6.98 14.89 -7.74
CA ASP A 71 -7.69 15.30 -6.50
C ASP A 71 -6.74 15.39 -5.29
N LEU A 72 -5.79 14.45 -5.14
CA LEU A 72 -4.80 14.50 -4.05
C LEU A 72 -3.84 15.69 -4.18
N THR A 73 -3.52 16.08 -5.41
CA THR A 73 -2.63 17.22 -5.70
C THR A 73 -3.36 18.53 -5.43
N GLU A 74 -4.65 18.61 -5.75
CA GLU A 74 -5.52 19.75 -5.42
C GLU A 74 -5.75 19.88 -3.90
N GLU A 75 -5.97 18.78 -3.18
CA GLU A 75 -6.17 18.80 -1.72
C GLU A 75 -4.89 19.21 -0.96
N LEU A 76 -3.70 18.84 -1.48
CA LEU A 76 -2.41 19.31 -0.97
C LEU A 76 -2.12 20.77 -1.34
N GLY A 77 -2.59 21.23 -2.51
CA GLY A 77 -2.50 22.64 -2.92
C GLY A 77 -3.42 23.55 -2.12
N ALA A 78 -4.62 23.08 -1.77
CA ALA A 78 -5.60 23.83 -0.97
C ALA A 78 -5.27 23.88 0.53
N LYS A 79 -4.40 23.00 1.03
CA LYS A 79 -3.99 22.99 2.45
C LYS A 79 -2.80 23.91 2.76
N LEU A 80 -2.24 24.57 1.75
CA LEU A 80 -1.17 25.57 1.90
C LEU A 80 -1.67 26.99 2.10
N GLU A 81 -2.97 27.25 1.93
CA GLU A 81 -3.58 28.49 2.34
C GLU A 81 -4.70 28.20 3.33
N VAL A 82 -4.76 28.98 4.40
CA VAL A 82 -5.71 28.92 5.53
C VAL A 82 -5.20 28.11 6.75
N ASP A 83 -4.68 28.90 7.69
CA ASP A 83 -4.68 28.72 9.15
C ASP A 83 -3.63 27.83 9.84
N ALA A 84 -2.59 28.51 10.35
CA ALA A 84 -2.16 28.35 11.74
C ALA A 84 -3.14 29.12 12.66
N PRO A 85 -3.41 28.76 13.95
CA PRO A 85 -2.42 28.21 14.88
C PRO A 85 -2.90 27.14 15.89
N GLU A 86 -1.92 26.69 16.70
CA GLU A 86 -2.00 26.14 18.07
C GLU A 86 -2.36 24.66 18.36
N SER A 87 -1.33 23.94 18.81
CA SER A 87 -1.24 23.23 20.11
C SER A 87 -2.30 22.16 20.46
N MET A 88 -1.92 20.88 20.42
CA MET A 88 -1.79 20.05 21.63
C MET A 88 -1.26 18.63 21.33
N LYS A 89 -0.85 17.99 22.41
CA LYS A 89 0.16 16.94 22.61
C LYS A 89 -0.49 15.56 22.81
N THR A 90 0.36 14.51 22.86
CA THR A 90 0.15 13.22 23.57
C THR A 90 -0.44 12.06 22.74
N GLU A 91 0.04 10.81 22.71
CA GLU A 91 1.26 10.12 23.16
C GLU A 91 1.38 8.78 22.40
N LEU A 92 2.62 8.29 22.34
CA LEU A 92 3.07 7.01 21.85
C LEU A 92 2.85 5.94 22.92
N SER A 93 2.44 4.74 22.54
CA SER A 93 2.71 3.52 23.31
C SER A 93 2.91 2.34 22.38
N THR A 94 4.19 2.03 22.16
CA THR A 94 4.71 0.70 21.82
C THR A 94 4.40 -0.25 22.96
N ASP A 95 3.85 -1.42 22.65
CA ASP A 95 4.07 -2.60 23.48
C ASP A 95 4.35 -3.82 22.61
N ALA A 96 5.42 -4.50 22.97
CA ALA A 96 5.92 -5.72 22.35
C ALA A 96 5.12 -6.91 22.85
N SER A 97 4.78 -7.84 21.97
CA SER A 97 4.46 -9.22 22.35
C SER A 97 4.72 -10.13 21.16
N ASP A 98 5.73 -10.98 21.33
CA ASP A 98 5.93 -12.23 20.60
C ASP A 98 4.64 -13.06 20.56
N PRO A 99 4.46 -13.87 19.51
CA PRO A 99 4.19 -15.26 19.82
C PRO A 99 5.03 -16.21 18.98
N ALA A 100 5.73 -17.10 19.68
CA ALA A 100 6.21 -18.38 19.17
C ALA A 100 5.04 -19.17 18.57
N VAL A 101 5.19 -19.60 17.30
CA VAL A 101 4.30 -20.58 16.67
C VAL A 101 5.15 -21.67 16.04
N THR A 102 5.00 -22.86 16.59
CA THR A 102 5.47 -24.16 16.11
C THR A 102 5.06 -24.42 14.66
N PRO A 103 5.96 -24.87 13.76
CA PRO A 103 5.55 -25.37 12.46
C PRO A 103 5.04 -26.81 12.59
N SER A 104 3.73 -26.96 12.44
CA SER A 104 3.08 -28.26 12.27
C SER A 104 3.43 -28.85 10.90
N ASN A 105 3.85 -30.11 10.93
CA ASN A 105 4.14 -30.99 9.82
C ASN A 105 2.91 -31.13 8.90
N ILE A 106 3.07 -30.82 7.60
CA ILE A 106 2.08 -31.15 6.56
C ILE A 106 2.83 -31.86 5.43
N GLU A 107 2.85 -33.19 5.52
CA GLU A 107 3.26 -34.08 4.43
C GLU A 107 2.18 -34.06 3.34
N PHE A 108 2.40 -33.26 2.28
CA PHE A 108 1.64 -33.43 1.04
C PHE A 108 2.36 -34.46 0.16
N SER A 109 1.69 -35.59 -0.05
CA SER A 109 2.11 -36.68 -0.93
C SER A 109 2.14 -36.20 -2.39
N THR A 110 3.33 -35.82 -2.87
CA THR A 110 3.59 -35.33 -4.23
C THR A 110 3.72 -36.44 -5.28
N THR A 111 3.70 -37.70 -4.86
CA THR A 111 3.93 -38.85 -5.74
C THR A 111 2.80 -39.10 -6.74
N SER A 112 1.55 -38.76 -6.40
CA SER A 112 0.39 -39.01 -7.28
C SER A 112 0.24 -38.03 -8.45
N LEU A 113 0.99 -36.93 -8.47
CA LEU A 113 0.88 -35.89 -9.51
C LEU A 113 1.94 -36.06 -10.61
N LEU A 114 3.10 -36.64 -10.26
CA LEU A 114 4.19 -36.90 -11.20
C LEU A 114 3.86 -38.02 -12.20
N ASP A 115 3.20 -39.10 -11.76
CA ASP A 115 2.81 -40.20 -12.67
C ASP A 115 1.82 -39.76 -13.76
N LYS A 116 0.93 -38.81 -13.46
CA LYS A 116 -0.05 -38.32 -14.46
C LYS A 116 0.56 -37.43 -15.54
N LEU A 117 1.69 -36.78 -15.28
CA LEU A 117 2.36 -35.93 -16.27
C LEU A 117 3.20 -36.73 -17.27
N LEU A 118 3.63 -37.95 -16.90
CA LEU A 118 4.44 -38.81 -17.76
C LEU A 118 3.58 -39.51 -18.83
N ASP A 119 2.33 -39.85 -18.52
CA ASP A 119 1.43 -40.56 -19.45
C ASP A 119 0.83 -39.64 -20.54
N GLU A 120 0.82 -38.32 -20.34
CA GLU A 120 0.22 -37.37 -21.30
C GLU A 120 1.15 -37.01 -22.48
N ASP A 121 2.46 -37.26 -22.36
CA ASP A 121 3.46 -36.85 -23.37
C ASP A 121 3.67 -37.92 -24.48
N GLU A 122 3.26 -39.18 -24.25
CA GLU A 122 3.46 -40.28 -25.22
C GLU A 122 2.36 -40.37 -26.30
N SER A 123 1.33 -39.50 -26.25
CA SER A 123 0.19 -39.54 -27.20
C SER A 123 0.26 -38.51 -28.36
N SER A 124 1.27 -37.64 -28.39
CA SER A 124 1.36 -36.58 -29.40
C SER A 124 2.20 -37.02 -30.60
N GLY A 125 1.53 -37.62 -31.60
CA GLY A 125 2.11 -37.94 -32.92
C GLY A 125 2.45 -36.71 -33.77
N ARG A 126 3.20 -35.74 -33.21
CA ARG A 126 3.71 -34.56 -33.92
C ARG A 126 5.23 -34.57 -33.93
N ASN A 127 5.75 -34.52 -35.15
CA ASN A 127 7.16 -34.47 -35.53
C ASN A 127 8.09 -33.82 -34.46
N PRO A 128 8.95 -34.61 -33.78
CA PRO A 128 9.76 -34.16 -32.65
C PRO A 128 10.81 -33.11 -33.04
N GLU A 129 11.29 -33.11 -34.29
CA GLU A 129 12.32 -32.15 -34.73
C GLU A 129 11.81 -30.71 -34.76
N THR A 130 10.60 -30.49 -35.28
CA THR A 130 10.00 -29.14 -35.35
C THR A 130 9.71 -28.54 -33.98
N THR A 131 9.34 -29.39 -33.02
CA THR A 131 9.09 -28.99 -31.64
C THR A 131 10.39 -28.63 -30.93
N LEU A 132 11.44 -29.44 -31.12
CA LEU A 132 12.76 -29.22 -30.51
C LEU A 132 13.42 -27.94 -31.05
N VAL A 133 13.32 -27.67 -32.35
CA VAL A 133 13.82 -26.43 -32.97
C VAL A 133 13.05 -25.21 -32.45
N SER A 134 11.72 -25.30 -32.27
CA SER A 134 10.94 -24.22 -31.65
C SER A 134 11.38 -23.97 -30.21
N TYR A 135 11.53 -25.02 -29.39
CA TYR A 135 12.00 -24.90 -28.02
C TYR A 135 13.43 -24.33 -27.93
N LEU A 136 14.33 -24.72 -28.84
CA LEU A 136 15.68 -24.16 -28.93
C LEU A 136 15.64 -22.66 -29.28
N THR A 137 14.76 -22.26 -30.20
CA THR A 137 14.61 -20.86 -30.60
C THR A 137 13.97 -20.02 -29.48
N ASP A 138 13.03 -20.60 -28.74
CA ASP A 138 12.39 -19.95 -27.58
C ASP A 138 13.36 -19.83 -26.39
N LEU A 139 14.23 -20.82 -26.18
CA LEU A 139 15.29 -20.75 -25.16
C LEU A 139 16.33 -19.67 -25.49
N ASP A 140 16.67 -19.49 -26.77
CA ASP A 140 17.58 -18.42 -27.22
C ASP A 140 16.98 -17.02 -27.02
N GLN A 141 15.64 -16.90 -27.09
CA GLN A 141 14.91 -15.66 -26.74
C GLN A 141 14.74 -15.44 -25.23
N LEU A 142 14.78 -16.50 -24.40
CA LEU A 142 14.72 -16.40 -22.94
C LEU A 142 16.05 -16.00 -22.31
N VAL A 143 17.15 -16.01 -23.07
CA VAL A 143 18.41 -15.35 -22.69
C VAL A 143 18.21 -13.84 -22.84
N VAL A 144 17.48 -13.24 -21.89
CA VAL A 144 17.47 -11.79 -21.67
C VAL A 144 18.93 -11.33 -21.61
N PRO A 145 19.34 -10.28 -22.35
CA PRO A 145 20.72 -9.82 -22.33
C PRO A 145 21.11 -9.57 -20.87
N PRO A 146 22.17 -10.21 -20.34
CA PRO A 146 22.56 -10.04 -18.94
C PRO A 146 22.91 -8.59 -18.59
N SER A 147 23.05 -7.69 -19.57
CA SER A 147 23.26 -6.25 -19.35
C SER A 147 22.09 -5.58 -18.64
N ASP A 148 20.84 -5.95 -18.95
CA ASP A 148 19.67 -5.20 -18.47
C ASP A 148 19.32 -5.57 -17.03
N ALA A 149 19.47 -6.85 -16.67
CA ALA A 149 19.32 -7.31 -15.29
C ALA A 149 20.40 -6.71 -14.37
N ASN A 150 21.67 -6.70 -14.82
CA ASN A 150 22.77 -6.10 -14.06
C ASN A 150 22.61 -4.57 -13.91
N ARG A 151 22.14 -3.89 -14.96
CA ARG A 151 21.84 -2.46 -14.89
C ARG A 151 20.71 -2.16 -13.91
N LEU A 152 19.61 -2.92 -13.97
CA LEU A 152 18.49 -2.75 -13.05
C LEU A 152 18.90 -2.99 -11.59
N GLN A 153 19.73 -4.02 -11.34
CA GLN A 153 20.27 -4.30 -10.02
C GLN A 153 21.15 -3.14 -9.51
N LYS A 154 22.00 -2.56 -10.37
CA LYS A 154 22.80 -1.38 -10.04
C LYS A 154 21.92 -0.17 -9.72
N ASP A 155 20.88 0.08 -10.51
CA ASP A 155 19.95 1.18 -10.31
C ASP A 155 19.16 1.00 -9.00
N LEU A 156 18.78 -0.24 -8.66
CA LEU A 156 18.13 -0.57 -7.40
C LEU A 156 19.03 -0.27 -6.19
N ILE A 157 20.28 -0.74 -6.23
CA ILE A 157 21.27 -0.48 -5.16
C ILE A 157 21.52 1.02 -5.02
N LYS A 158 21.65 1.73 -6.14
CA LYS A 158 21.83 3.19 -6.14
C LYS A 158 20.65 3.90 -5.48
N ALA A 159 19.42 3.55 -5.88
CA ALA A 159 18.22 4.16 -5.31
C ALA A 159 18.07 3.84 -3.82
N GLU A 160 18.43 2.64 -3.37
CA GLU A 160 18.43 2.27 -1.96
C GLU A 160 19.47 3.08 -1.17
N THR A 161 20.67 3.27 -1.73
CA THR A 161 21.72 4.07 -1.10
C THR A 161 21.31 5.54 -0.98
N GLU A 162 20.82 6.14 -2.06
CA GLU A 162 20.33 7.53 -2.07
C GLU A 162 19.17 7.73 -1.06
N TYR A 163 18.28 6.74 -0.95
CA TYR A 163 17.20 6.79 0.05
C TYR A 163 17.75 6.74 1.48
N LEU A 164 18.73 5.89 1.76
CA LEU A 164 19.34 5.78 3.08
C LEU A 164 20.13 7.04 3.44
N GLU A 165 20.85 7.64 2.50
CA GLU A 165 21.55 8.92 2.66
C GLU A 165 20.55 10.04 2.98
N ALA A 166 19.51 10.21 2.17
CA ALA A 166 18.48 11.23 2.40
C ALA A 166 17.76 11.03 3.74
N LYS A 167 17.52 9.77 4.14
CA LYS A 167 16.95 9.44 5.45
C LYS A 167 17.90 9.85 6.58
N SER A 168 19.20 9.65 6.43
CA SER A 168 20.21 10.04 7.42
C SER A 168 20.30 11.56 7.59
N ASP A 169 20.25 12.30 6.47
CA ASP A 169 20.23 13.76 6.46
C ASP A 169 18.98 14.31 7.14
N TYR A 170 17.83 13.69 6.89
CA TYR A 170 16.58 14.06 7.54
C TYR A 170 16.68 13.96 9.07
N PHE A 171 17.23 12.85 9.60
CA PHE A 171 17.41 12.70 11.05
C PHE A 171 18.42 13.68 11.62
N THR A 172 19.49 13.99 10.89
CA THR A 172 20.45 15.03 11.26
C THR A 172 19.77 16.39 11.38
N LYS A 173 18.97 16.77 10.38
CA LYS A 173 18.21 18.04 10.39
C LYS A 173 17.16 18.07 11.50
N MET A 174 16.49 16.95 11.77
CA MET A 174 15.56 16.86 12.91
C MET A 174 16.26 17.10 14.25
N ASN A 175 17.47 16.58 14.43
CA ASN A 175 18.27 16.84 15.63
C ASN A 175 18.72 18.30 15.73
N GLU A 176 19.20 18.89 14.63
CA GLU A 176 19.54 20.33 14.58
C GLU A 176 18.33 21.19 14.96
N ILE A 177 17.14 20.90 14.41
CA ILE A 177 15.91 21.61 14.74
C ILE A 177 15.58 21.46 16.23
N ALA A 178 15.75 20.27 16.80
CA ALA A 178 15.49 20.04 18.23
C ALA A 178 16.46 20.86 19.12
N GLU A 179 17.73 20.96 18.74
CA GLU A 179 18.73 21.77 19.44
C GLU A 179 18.45 23.28 19.33
N LEU A 180 18.10 23.75 18.12
CA LEU A 180 17.69 25.13 17.90
C LEU A 180 16.46 25.49 18.75
N LYS A 181 15.45 24.61 18.81
CA LYS A 181 14.27 24.80 19.66
C LYS A 181 14.64 24.96 21.13
N ARG A 182 15.53 24.10 21.67
CA ARG A 182 16.01 24.24 23.05
C ARG A 182 16.71 25.58 23.29
N THR A 183 17.53 26.01 22.33
CA THR A 183 18.28 27.27 22.41
C THR A 183 17.32 28.47 22.40
N VAL A 184 16.33 28.48 21.51
CA VAL A 184 15.30 29.53 21.45
C VAL A 184 14.57 29.64 22.78
N THR A 185 14.07 28.52 23.33
CA THR A 185 13.38 28.53 24.63
C THR A 185 14.27 29.06 25.77
N MET A 186 15.57 28.72 25.77
CA MET A 186 16.52 29.24 26.76
C MET A 186 16.71 30.76 26.62
N LEU A 187 16.83 31.25 25.39
CA LEU A 187 17.01 32.69 25.12
C LEU A 187 15.75 33.49 25.48
N GLU A 188 14.56 32.96 25.18
CA GLU A 188 13.28 33.54 25.59
C GLU A 188 13.18 33.63 27.13
N ALA A 189 13.56 32.56 27.84
CA ALA A 189 13.60 32.56 29.30
C ALA A 189 14.61 33.60 29.84
N LYS A 190 15.80 33.72 29.25
CA LYS A 190 16.78 34.74 29.67
C LYS A 190 16.29 36.17 29.37
N LYS A 191 15.64 36.39 28.23
CA LYS A 191 15.05 37.69 27.87
C LYS A 191 14.01 38.11 28.90
N THR A 192 13.08 37.22 29.24
CA THR A 192 12.05 37.51 30.25
C THR A 192 12.64 37.78 31.63
N GLN A 193 13.69 37.04 32.04
CA GLN A 193 14.41 37.32 33.28
C GLN A 193 15.03 38.72 33.30
N LEU A 194 15.68 39.14 32.21
CA LEU A 194 16.27 40.46 32.09
C LEU A 194 15.22 41.58 32.08
N GLU A 195 14.08 41.35 31.44
CA GLU A 195 12.97 42.30 31.41
C GLU A 195 12.36 42.49 32.80
N ILE A 196 12.20 41.40 33.57
CA ILE A 196 11.82 41.46 34.99
C ILE A 196 12.86 42.24 35.81
N ALA A 197 14.15 41.96 35.61
CA ALA A 197 15.22 42.65 36.34
C ALA A 197 15.25 44.16 36.04
N LYS A 198 15.06 44.53 34.78
CA LYS A 198 14.96 45.93 34.35
C LYS A 198 13.78 46.64 35.02
N LEU A 199 12.58 46.04 34.96
CA LEU A 199 11.38 46.62 35.57
C LEU A 199 11.52 46.76 37.10
N ARG A 200 12.23 45.84 37.76
CA ARG A 200 12.53 45.95 39.20
C ARG A 200 13.47 47.12 39.49
N ALA A 201 14.52 47.28 38.69
CA ALA A 201 15.46 48.39 38.85
C ALA A 201 14.83 49.76 38.55
N GLU A 202 13.80 49.83 37.71
CA GLU A 202 13.04 51.06 37.45
C GLU A 202 12.04 51.41 38.58
N CYS A 203 11.74 50.47 39.49
CA CYS A 203 10.84 50.68 40.63
C CYS A 203 11.55 50.99 41.96
N GLU A 204 12.88 50.88 42.01
CA GLU A 204 13.73 51.29 43.15
C GLU A 204 14.25 52.72 42.99
#